data_AF-A0A316HB55-F1
#
_entry.id   AF-A0A316HB55-F1
#
_cell.length_a   1.000
_cell.length_b   1.000
_cell.length_c   1.000
_cell.angle_alpha   90.00
_cell.angle_beta   90.00
_cell.angle_gamma   90.00
#
_symmetry.space_group_name_H-M   'P 1'
#
loop_
_entity.id
_entity.type
_entity.pdbx_description
1 polymer ?
#
loop_
_entity_poly.entity_id
_entity_poly.type
_entity_poly.pdbx_seq_one_letter_code
_entity_poly.pdbx_strand_id
1 'polypeptide(L)'
;MKKIYYLMLPLALVAACKGNSSDENKGGSDSAKAVNVTAKARNSDADTNVMKIGTEPTGGEAGSAMGQKLMASSDCNTCHHTDSKLIGPAFQDVASRYPASKANISMLAKKVITGGSGHWGNIAMTPHPYNWTGPTSS
;
A
#
# COMPACT_ATOMS: atom_id res chain seq x y z
N MET A 1 -19.00 41.82 28.45
CA MET A 1 -19.31 41.51 29.87
C MET A 1 -18.66 40.15 30.15
N LYS A 2 -17.43 40.13 30.69
CA LYS A 2 -17.09 39.72 32.07
C LYS A 2 -17.55 38.27 32.34
N LYS A 3 -16.72 37.28 31.96
CA LYS A 3 -15.82 36.47 32.81
C LYS A 3 -16.58 35.48 33.71
N ILE A 4 -16.23 34.18 33.67
CA ILE A 4 -15.87 33.37 34.85
C ILE A 4 -15.35 31.99 34.39
N TYR A 5 -14.10 31.73 34.76
CA TYR A 5 -13.44 30.43 34.79
C TYR A 5 -13.78 29.74 36.12
N TYR A 6 -14.04 28.43 36.10
CA TYR A 6 -13.83 27.49 37.22
C TYR A 6 -13.32 26.18 36.57
N LEU A 7 -12.06 25.76 36.70
CA LEU A 7 -11.25 25.39 37.89
C LEU A 7 -11.51 23.92 38.34
N MET A 8 -10.45 23.11 38.22
CA MET A 8 -10.19 21.74 38.75
C MET A 8 -10.85 20.55 38.02
N LEU A 9 -10.16 19.68 37.25
CA LEU A 9 -8.97 18.82 37.52
C LEU A 9 -9.24 17.75 38.62
N PRO A 10 -8.66 16.53 38.59
CA PRO A 10 -8.40 15.53 37.53
C PRO A 10 -8.90 14.12 37.93
N LEU A 11 -8.84 13.11 37.04
CA LEU A 11 -8.23 11.82 37.42
C LEU A 11 -7.85 10.99 36.20
N ALA A 12 -6.55 10.76 36.05
CA ALA A 12 -6.00 9.73 35.19
C ALA A 12 -6.22 8.35 35.83
N LEU A 13 -6.62 7.35 35.05
CA LEU A 13 -6.28 5.97 35.35
C LEU A 13 -5.75 5.30 34.09
N VAL A 14 -4.42 5.22 34.05
CA VAL A 14 -3.65 4.37 33.14
C VAL A 14 -3.82 2.93 33.63
N ALA A 15 -4.46 2.07 32.85
CA ALA A 15 -4.44 0.62 33.08
C ALA A 15 -3.44 -0.02 32.10
N ALA A 16 -2.45 -0.67 32.70
CA ALA A 16 -1.20 -1.11 32.11
C ALA A 16 -1.32 -2.33 31.17
N CYS A 17 -0.45 -2.36 30.16
CA CYS A 17 -0.01 -3.60 29.52
C CYS A 17 0.75 -4.46 30.54
N LYS A 18 0.35 -5.72 30.72
CA LYS A 18 1.15 -6.75 31.39
C LYS A 18 1.17 -8.00 30.51
N GLY A 19 2.21 -8.11 29.70
CA GLY A 19 2.72 -9.40 29.25
C GLY A 19 3.72 -9.95 30.28
N ASN A 20 3.69 -11.26 30.50
CA ASN A 20 4.84 -12.17 30.68
C ASN A 20 4.24 -13.60 30.82
N SER A 21 4.26 -14.43 29.77
CA SER A 21 5.30 -15.40 29.41
C SER A 21 5.16 -16.74 30.13
N SER A 22 5.31 -17.79 29.31
CA SER A 22 5.93 -19.09 29.62
C SER A 22 5.02 -20.29 29.87
N ASP A 23 5.27 -21.31 29.03
CA ASP A 23 5.29 -22.75 29.31
C ASP A 23 4.13 -23.65 28.83
N GLU A 24 4.31 -24.10 27.57
CA GLU A 24 4.50 -25.50 27.15
C GLU A 24 3.63 -26.65 27.71
N ASN A 25 2.84 -27.20 26.78
CA ASN A 25 2.86 -28.59 26.29
C ASN A 25 2.10 -29.73 27.04
N LYS A 26 1.50 -30.57 26.18
CA LYS A 26 0.89 -31.90 26.34
C LYS A 26 -0.59 -31.88 26.75
N GLY A 27 -1.53 -32.50 26.05
CA GLY A 27 -1.47 -33.63 25.12
C GLY A 27 -2.58 -34.61 25.53
N GLY A 28 -3.38 -35.08 24.56
CA GLY A 28 -4.43 -36.11 24.73
C GLY A 28 -5.81 -35.49 25.02
N SER A 29 -6.76 -35.44 24.07
CA SER A 29 -7.49 -36.54 23.41
C SER A 29 -8.92 -36.66 23.98
N ASP A 30 -9.87 -36.52 23.04
CA ASP A 30 -11.20 -37.15 22.99
C ASP A 30 -12.39 -36.43 23.66
N SER A 31 -13.18 -35.69 22.86
CA SER A 31 -14.49 -36.21 22.37
C SER A 31 -15.39 -35.10 21.79
N ALA A 32 -15.65 -35.24 20.48
CA ALA A 32 -16.88 -34.91 19.77
C ALA A 32 -17.46 -33.47 19.85
N LYS A 33 -17.11 -32.66 18.85
CA LYS A 33 -18.12 -32.05 17.95
C LYS A 33 -17.58 -32.01 16.53
N ALA A 34 -18.15 -32.86 15.67
CA ALA A 34 -17.96 -32.79 14.23
C ALA A 34 -18.51 -31.46 13.72
N VAL A 35 -17.62 -30.60 13.24
CA VAL A 35 -17.96 -29.55 12.27
C VAL A 35 -17.21 -29.91 11.00
N ASN A 36 -17.98 -30.31 10.00
CA ASN A 36 -17.54 -30.53 8.63
C ASN A 36 -16.98 -29.23 8.07
N VAL A 37 -15.67 -29.05 8.20
CA VAL A 37 -14.89 -28.15 7.35
C VAL A 37 -13.94 -29.04 6.56
N THR A 38 -14.42 -29.47 5.39
CA THR A 38 -13.57 -29.95 4.30
C THR A 38 -12.36 -29.02 4.21
N ALA A 39 -11.21 -29.53 4.62
CA ALA A 39 -9.92 -28.92 4.37
C ALA A 39 -9.68 -28.95 2.86
N LYS A 40 -10.18 -27.94 2.14
CA LYS A 40 -9.58 -27.57 0.87
C LYS A 40 -8.22 -26.98 1.24
N ALA A 41 -7.20 -27.83 1.15
CA ALA A 41 -5.83 -27.40 1.02
C ALA A 41 -5.81 -26.18 0.09
N ARG A 42 -5.43 -25.02 0.64
CA ARG A 42 -5.05 -23.89 -0.20
C ARG A 42 -3.68 -24.29 -0.73
N ASN A 43 -3.70 -24.99 -1.84
CA ASN A 43 -2.54 -25.34 -2.64
C ASN A 43 -1.61 -24.13 -2.67
N SER A 44 -0.37 -24.36 -2.27
CA SER A 44 0.78 -23.52 -2.57
C SER A 44 1.08 -23.62 -4.08
N ASP A 45 0.14 -23.18 -4.91
CA ASP A 45 0.42 -22.84 -6.30
C ASP A 45 0.61 -21.33 -6.32
N ALA A 46 1.74 -20.89 -5.75
CA ALA A 46 2.31 -19.61 -6.12
C ALA A 46 2.73 -19.76 -7.58
N ASP A 47 1.77 -19.48 -8.45
CA ASP A 47 2.00 -19.35 -9.87
C ASP A 47 2.91 -18.12 -10.06
N THR A 48 4.22 -18.36 -10.03
CA THR A 48 5.25 -17.35 -10.31
C THR A 48 5.23 -16.88 -11.76
N ASN A 49 4.21 -17.26 -12.55
CA ASN A 49 3.99 -16.85 -13.93
C ASN A 49 2.76 -15.95 -14.14
N VAL A 50 2.26 -15.25 -13.12
CA VAL A 50 1.32 -14.14 -13.34
C VAL A 50 2.08 -12.86 -13.72
N MET A 51 2.75 -12.89 -14.87
CA MET A 51 2.88 -11.69 -15.72
C MET A 51 1.54 -11.45 -16.42
N LYS A 52 0.45 -11.36 -15.64
CA LYS A 52 -0.72 -10.62 -16.10
C LYS A 52 -0.35 -9.16 -15.91
N ILE A 53 0.32 -8.61 -16.93
CA ILE A 53 0.40 -7.16 -17.19
C ILE A 53 -1.03 -6.74 -17.57
N GLY A 54 -1.94 -6.89 -16.61
CA GLY A 54 -3.36 -6.69 -16.80
C GLY A 54 -3.57 -5.20 -16.94
N THR A 55 -4.10 -4.80 -18.08
CA THR A 55 -4.77 -3.52 -18.30
C THR A 55 -6.06 -3.38 -17.48
N GLU A 56 -6.31 -4.31 -16.55
CA GLU A 56 -7.43 -4.30 -15.61
C GLU A 56 -7.01 -3.52 -14.36
N PRO A 57 -7.75 -2.48 -13.96
CA PRO A 57 -7.46 -1.70 -12.77
C PRO A 57 -7.95 -2.47 -11.55
N THR A 58 -7.27 -3.56 -11.19
CA THR A 58 -7.54 -4.26 -9.93
C THR A 58 -6.79 -3.51 -8.82
N GLY A 59 -7.35 -2.38 -8.41
CA GLY A 59 -6.88 -1.57 -7.27
C GLY A 59 -7.10 -2.25 -5.91
N GLY A 60 -6.89 -3.57 -5.84
CA GLY A 60 -6.90 -4.34 -4.60
C GLY A 60 -5.52 -4.34 -3.95
N GLU A 61 -5.46 -4.80 -2.70
CA GLU A 61 -4.25 -4.88 -1.87
C GLU A 61 -3.04 -5.50 -2.60
N ALA A 62 -3.28 -6.57 -3.37
CA ALA A 62 -2.26 -7.24 -4.17
C ALA A 62 -1.66 -6.35 -5.29
N GLY A 63 -2.49 -5.53 -5.94
CA GLY A 63 -2.04 -4.56 -6.94
C GLY A 63 -1.24 -3.41 -6.33
N SER A 64 -1.62 -2.98 -5.12
CA SER A 64 -0.91 -1.95 -4.36
C SER A 64 0.51 -2.40 -3.96
N ALA A 65 0.64 -3.63 -3.45
CA ALA A 65 1.94 -4.21 -3.09
C ALA A 65 2.86 -4.38 -4.32
N MET A 66 2.31 -4.80 -5.46
CA MET A 66 3.08 -4.93 -6.70
C MET A 66 3.54 -3.57 -7.23
N GLY A 67 2.66 -2.57 -7.21
CA GLY A 67 2.98 -1.20 -7.61
C GLY A 67 4.08 -0.59 -6.74
N GLN A 68 3.98 -0.74 -5.42
CA GLN A 68 5.00 -0.28 -4.48
C GLN A 68 6.35 -0.95 -4.72
N LYS A 69 6.38 -2.26 -4.98
CA LYS A 69 7.62 -2.98 -5.31
C LYS A 69 8.25 -2.48 -6.60
N LEU A 70 7.44 -2.21 -7.64
CA LEU A 70 7.94 -1.69 -8.92
C LEU A 70 8.53 -0.29 -8.75
N MET A 71 7.84 0.59 -8.02
CA MET A 71 8.33 1.93 -7.71
C MET A 71 9.63 1.90 -6.90
N ALA A 72 9.72 1.01 -5.91
CA ALA A 72 10.93 0.83 -5.10
C ALA A 72 12.11 0.26 -5.91
N SER A 73 11.83 -0.45 -7.01
CA SER A 73 12.84 -0.98 -7.93
C SER A 73 13.22 0.01 -9.04
N SER A 74 12.60 1.19 -9.05
CA SER A 74 12.77 2.25 -10.03
C SER A 74 13.34 3.52 -9.37
N ASP A 75 13.53 4.57 -10.16
CA ASP A 75 14.10 5.85 -9.71
C ASP A 75 13.08 6.82 -9.09
N CYS A 76 11.81 6.39 -8.91
CA CYS A 76 10.70 7.24 -8.44
C CYS A 76 11.00 7.97 -7.12
N ASN A 77 11.69 7.28 -6.19
CA ASN A 77 11.97 7.78 -4.84
C ASN A 77 13.02 8.90 -4.81
N THR A 78 13.71 9.17 -5.92
CA THR A 78 14.67 10.28 -6.02
C THR A 78 13.97 11.63 -5.98
N CYS A 79 12.73 11.71 -6.49
CA CYS A 79 11.99 12.95 -6.65
C CYS A 79 10.68 12.98 -5.86
N HIS A 80 10.15 11.82 -5.48
CA HIS A 80 8.88 11.67 -4.78
C HIS A 80 9.06 10.88 -3.49
N HIS A 81 8.47 11.37 -2.40
CA HIS A 81 8.33 10.59 -1.17
C HIS A 81 6.86 10.23 -0.94
N THR A 82 6.62 9.29 -0.02
CA THR A 82 5.25 8.87 0.33
C THR A 82 4.43 10.02 0.90
N ASP A 83 4.99 10.79 1.83
CA ASP A 83 4.28 11.72 2.72
C ASP A 83 4.82 13.15 2.68
N SER A 84 5.86 13.40 1.88
CA SER A 84 6.53 14.69 1.83
C SER A 84 6.84 15.09 0.39
N LYS A 85 6.73 16.40 0.13
CA LYS A 85 7.14 16.98 -1.15
C LYS A 85 8.66 17.13 -1.16
N LEU A 86 9.30 16.69 -2.25
CA LEU A 86 10.69 17.00 -2.57
C LEU A 86 10.73 17.85 -3.86
N ILE A 87 11.12 17.23 -4.97
CA ILE A 87 11.09 17.83 -6.31
C ILE A 87 9.68 17.68 -6.88
N GLY A 88 9.13 16.47 -6.80
CA GLY A 88 7.76 16.14 -7.11
C GLY A 88 6.83 16.19 -5.87
N PRO A 89 5.51 16.13 -6.07
CA PRO A 89 4.53 16.00 -4.98
C PRO A 89 4.70 14.70 -4.20
N ALA A 90 4.20 14.66 -2.96
CA ALA A 90 4.11 13.43 -2.21
C ALA A 90 3.13 12.44 -2.89
N PHE A 91 3.36 11.14 -2.78
CA PHE A 91 2.42 10.14 -3.32
C PHE A 91 1.03 10.26 -2.66
N GLN A 92 0.96 10.63 -1.38
CA GLN A 92 -0.31 10.90 -0.69
C GLN A 92 -1.04 12.13 -1.25
N ASP A 93 -0.34 13.17 -1.69
CA ASP A 93 -0.95 14.34 -2.33
C ASP A 93 -1.56 13.94 -3.69
N VAL A 94 -0.85 13.10 -4.44
CA VAL A 94 -1.33 12.56 -5.72
C VAL A 94 -2.59 11.73 -5.49
N ALA A 95 -2.58 10.82 -4.51
CA ALA A 95 -3.74 9.99 -4.15
C ALA A 95 -4.94 10.83 -3.69
N SER A 96 -4.70 11.90 -2.93
CA SER A 96 -5.75 12.81 -2.45
C SER A 96 -6.37 13.63 -3.58
N ARG A 97 -5.55 14.10 -4.53
CA ARG A 97 -6.01 14.89 -5.68
C ARG A 97 -6.70 14.05 -6.75
N TYR A 98 -6.27 12.80 -6.93
CA TYR A 98 -6.73 11.90 -7.98
C TYR A 98 -7.30 10.61 -7.37
N PRO A 99 -8.60 10.60 -6.99
CA PRO A 99 -9.26 9.40 -6.48
C PRO A 99 -9.14 8.24 -7.45
N ALA A 100 -9.08 7.01 -6.92
CA ALA A 100 -8.97 5.81 -7.73
C ALA A 100 -10.17 5.65 -8.68
N SER A 101 -9.95 5.98 -9.95
CA SER A 101 -10.91 5.80 -11.04
C SER A 101 -10.16 5.37 -12.29
N LYS A 102 -10.82 4.65 -13.20
CA LYS A 102 -10.17 4.19 -14.45
C LYS A 102 -9.55 5.36 -15.22
N ALA A 103 -10.26 6.49 -15.30
CA ALA A 103 -9.79 7.70 -15.96
C ALA A 103 -8.52 8.29 -15.30
N ASN A 104 -8.51 8.39 -13.98
CA ASN A 104 -7.34 8.91 -13.25
C ASN A 104 -6.14 7.96 -13.35
N ILE A 105 -6.37 6.65 -13.25
CA ILE A 105 -5.30 5.65 -13.41
C ILE A 105 -4.70 5.76 -14.81
N SER A 106 -5.51 5.79 -15.87
CA SER A 106 -5.00 5.94 -17.24
C SER A 106 -4.28 7.26 -17.47
N MET A 107 -4.78 8.36 -16.91
CA MET A 107 -4.15 9.68 -17.03
C MET A 107 -2.81 9.73 -16.30
N LEU A 108 -2.74 9.26 -15.05
CA LEU A 108 -1.52 9.22 -14.26
C LEU A 108 -0.48 8.28 -14.88
N ALA A 109 -0.90 7.10 -15.35
CA ALA A 109 -0.01 6.18 -16.06
C ALA A 109 0.59 6.83 -17.31
N LYS A 110 -0.23 7.54 -18.11
CA LYS A 110 0.26 8.31 -19.26
C LYS A 110 1.28 9.37 -18.83
N LYS A 111 1.02 10.09 -17.73
CA LYS A 111 1.95 11.09 -17.19
C LYS A 111 3.28 10.50 -16.76
N VAL A 112 3.29 9.33 -16.13
CA VAL A 112 4.52 8.61 -15.79
C VAL A 112 5.30 8.26 -17.06
N ILE A 113 4.64 7.68 -18.06
CA ILE A 113 5.28 7.22 -19.30
C ILE A 113 5.84 8.39 -20.11
N THR A 114 5.07 9.46 -20.30
CA THR A 114 5.44 10.56 -21.21
C THR A 114 6.12 11.73 -20.51
N GLY A 115 6.13 11.75 -19.19
CA GLY A 115 6.54 12.92 -18.41
C GLY A 115 5.59 14.12 -18.59
N GLY A 116 6.05 15.29 -18.13
CA GLY A 116 5.40 16.59 -18.37
C GLY A 116 5.43 17.53 -17.17
N SER A 117 4.83 18.71 -17.33
CA SER A 117 4.78 19.79 -16.34
C SER A 117 3.36 20.37 -16.15
N GLY A 118 3.22 21.37 -15.28
CA GLY A 118 2.01 22.21 -15.15
C GLY A 118 0.97 21.73 -14.15
N HIS A 119 1.01 20.47 -13.71
CA HIS A 119 0.03 19.94 -12.75
C HIS A 119 0.39 20.30 -11.30
N TRP A 120 1.69 20.34 -11.01
CA TRP A 120 2.25 20.52 -9.66
C TRP A 120 3.27 21.67 -9.59
N GLY A 121 3.34 22.48 -10.65
CA GLY A 121 4.29 23.58 -10.81
C GLY A 121 5.00 23.56 -12.16
N ASN A 122 6.06 24.36 -12.25
CA ASN A 122 6.84 24.55 -13.48
C ASN A 122 7.92 23.48 -13.68
N ILE A 123 8.30 22.76 -12.62
CA ILE A 123 9.27 21.66 -12.72
C ILE A 123 8.61 20.50 -13.48
N ALA A 124 9.26 20.06 -14.55
CA ALA A 124 8.80 18.93 -15.35
C ALA A 124 9.30 17.62 -14.77
N MET A 125 8.42 16.62 -14.72
CA MET A 125 8.82 15.23 -14.51
C MET A 125 9.36 14.68 -15.84
N THR A 126 10.54 14.06 -15.81
CA THR A 126 11.10 13.37 -16.97
C THR A 126 10.23 12.17 -17.38
N PRO A 127 10.22 11.77 -18.65
CA PRO A 127 9.52 10.56 -19.07
C PRO A 127 10.13 9.32 -18.41
N HIS A 128 9.28 8.43 -17.88
CA HIS A 128 9.65 7.09 -17.43
C HIS A 128 8.98 6.06 -18.34
N PRO A 129 9.43 5.90 -19.60
CA PRO A 129 8.90 4.90 -20.49
C PRO A 129 9.21 3.51 -19.91
N TYR A 130 8.26 2.58 -20.05
CA TYR A 130 8.58 1.19 -19.74
C TYR A 130 9.67 0.73 -20.73
N ASN A 131 10.88 0.51 -20.26
CA ASN A 131 11.94 -0.15 -21.01
C ASN A 131 12.13 -1.57 -20.46
N TRP A 132 11.05 -2.35 -20.44
CA TRP A 132 11.18 -3.78 -20.14
C TRP A 132 11.90 -4.47 -21.29
N THR A 133 13.23 -4.55 -21.20
CA THR A 133 14.06 -5.44 -22.02
C THR A 133 14.08 -6.83 -21.39
N GLY A 134 12.91 -7.45 -21.24
CA GLY A 134 12.83 -8.88 -20.88
C GLY A 134 13.71 -9.73 -21.81
N PRO A 135 14.06 -10.98 -21.44
CA PRO A 135 14.96 -11.79 -22.25
C PRO A 135 14.45 -11.81 -23.68
N THR A 136 15.23 -11.21 -24.59
CA THR A 136 14.92 -11.20 -26.01
C THR A 136 14.89 -12.66 -26.43
N SER A 137 13.71 -13.19 -26.71
CA SER A 137 13.57 -14.44 -27.44
C SER A 137 14.22 -14.23 -28.81
N SER A 138 15.49 -14.61 -28.89
CA SER A 138 16.24 -14.80 -30.14
C SER A 138 15.87 -16.13 -30.76
#